data_AF-A0AA87AN29-F1
#
_entry.id   AF-A0AA87AN29-F1
#
_cell.length_a   1.000
_cell.length_b   1.000
_cell.length_c   1.000
_cell.angle_alpha   90.00
_cell.angle_beta   90.00
_cell.angle_gamma   90.00
#
_symmetry.space_group_name_H-M   'P 1'
#
loop_
_entity.id
_entity.type
_entity.pdbx_description
1 polymer ?
#
loop_
_entity_poly.entity_id
_entity_poly.type
_entity_poly.pdbx_seq_one_letter_code
_entity_poly.pdbx_strand_id
1 'polypeptide(L)' 'MYKIIEEIKELLDDKTLTSYKIGKDTGIPVQQIDRYRKTVKLENITLKNALKLHEYYKKIKKS' A
#
# COMPACT_ATOMS: atom_id res chain seq x y z
N MET A 1 -12.53 1.26 12.43
CA MET A 1 -11.26 1.51 11.72
C MET A 1 -11.54 2.53 10.62
N TYR A 2 -10.62 3.47 10.32
CA TYR A 2 -10.85 4.46 9.25
C TYR A 2 -10.83 3.77 7.89
N LYS A 3 -11.76 4.12 6.98
CA LYS A 3 -11.91 3.51 5.64
C LYS A 3 -10.58 3.43 4.87
N ILE A 4 -9.79 4.51 4.87
CA ILE A 4 -8.48 4.57 4.23
C ILE A 4 -7.49 3.50 4.73
N ILE A 5 -7.54 3.15 6.02
CA ILE A 5 -6.65 2.14 6.61
C ILE A 5 -7.01 0.75 6.09
N GLU A 6 -8.30 0.44 5.99
CA GLU A 6 -8.78 -0.83 5.43
C GLU A 6 -8.39 -0.99 3.96
N GLU A 7 -8.53 0.08 3.17
CA GLU A 7 -8.19 0.08 1.74
C GLU A 7 -6.68 -0.10 1.51
N ILE A 8 -5.85 0.55 2.32
CA ILE A 8 -4.40 0.34 2.28
C ILE A 8 -4.05 -1.10 2.72
N LYS A 9 -4.75 -1.63 3.73
CA LYS A 9 -4.56 -3.01 4.17
C LYS A 9 -4.89 -4.00 3.06
N GLU A 10 -6.05 -3.84 2.42
CA GLU A 10 -6.47 -4.68 1.29
C GLU A 10 -5.42 -4.65 0.16
N LEU A 11 -4.92 -3.47 -0.20
CA LEU A 11 -3.85 -3.32 -1.19
C LEU A 11 -2.56 -4.08 -0.81
N LEU A 12 -2.16 -4.00 0.46
CA LEU A 12 -0.93 -4.62 0.94
C LEU A 12 -1.08 -6.15 1.11
N ASP A 13 -2.28 -6.62 1.40
CA ASP A 13 -2.56 -8.05 1.55
C ASP A 13 -2.83 -8.76 0.22
N ASP A 14 -3.15 -8.00 -0.84
CA ASP A 14 -3.38 -8.51 -2.20
C ASP A 14 -2.18 -9.32 -2.72
N LYS A 15 -2.44 -10.61 -3.01
CA LYS A 15 -1.46 -11.58 -3.52
C LYS A 15 -1.27 -11.52 -5.04
N THR A 16 -2.18 -10.89 -5.77
CA THR A 16 -2.06 -10.68 -7.21
C THR A 16 -1.09 -9.54 -7.53
N LEU A 17 -0.88 -8.63 -6.58
CA LEU A 17 0.06 -7.52 -6.68
C LEU A 17 1.39 -7.86 -6.02
N THR A 18 2.47 -7.76 -6.80
CA THR A 18 3.83 -7.87 -6.27
C THR A 18 4.26 -6.55 -5.61
N SER A 19 5.13 -6.64 -4.59
CA SER A 19 5.76 -5.46 -4.00
C SER A 19 6.50 -4.61 -5.04
N TYR A 20 7.07 -5.24 -6.07
CA TYR A 20 7.68 -4.55 -7.21
C TYR A 20 6.66 -3.70 -7.98
N LYS A 21 5.49 -4.26 -8.31
CA LYS A 21 4.44 -3.54 -9.04
C LYS A 21 3.93 -2.35 -8.24
N ILE A 22 3.63 -2.55 -6.96
CA ILE A 22 3.22 -1.47 -6.06
C ILE A 22 4.31 -0.40 -5.97
N GLY A 23 5.57 -0.80 -5.76
CA GLY A 23 6.68 0.14 -5.64
C GLY A 23 6.91 0.96 -6.91
N LYS A 24 6.85 0.32 -8.08
CA LYS A 24 6.98 0.97 -9.39
C LYS A 24 5.88 2.02 -9.60
N ASP A 25 4.64 1.69 -9.30
CA ASP A 25 3.49 2.55 -9.60
C ASP A 25 3.25 3.64 -8.55
N THR A 26 3.68 3.43 -7.30
CA THR A 26 3.56 4.40 -6.20
C THR A 26 4.82 5.26 -6.00
N GLY A 27 5.95 4.82 -6.57
CA GLY A 27 7.27 5.38 -6.30
C GLY A 27 7.71 5.20 -4.84
N ILE A 28 7.25 4.14 -4.17
CA ILE A 28 7.72 3.72 -2.84
C ILE A 28 8.77 2.62 -3.05
N PRO A 29 9.92 2.65 -2.35
CA PRO A 29 10.92 1.58 -2.49
C PRO A 29 10.33 0.20 -2.20
N VAL A 30 10.70 -0.81 -3.00
CA VAL A 30 10.18 -2.18 -2.89
C VAL A 30 10.41 -2.76 -1.49
N GLN A 31 11.60 -2.55 -0.92
CA GLN A 31 11.91 -3.02 0.45
C GLN A 31 10.97 -2.41 1.49
N GLN A 32 10.52 -1.17 1.26
CA GLN A 32 9.60 -0.49 2.16
C GLN A 32 8.18 -1.07 2.04
N ILE A 33 7.75 -1.46 0.84
CA ILE A 33 6.49 -2.21 0.63
C ILE A 33 6.57 -3.59 1.30
N ASP A 34 7.66 -4.33 1.12
CA ASP A 34 7.87 -5.63 1.77
C ASP A 34 7.82 -5.50 3.29
N ARG A 35 8.40 -4.44 3.83
CA ARG A 35 8.37 -4.13 5.27
C ARG A 35 6.93 -3.88 5.75
N TYR A 36 6.13 -3.14 5.00
CA TYR A 36 4.70 -2.93 5.31
C TYR A 36 3.89 -4.22 5.28
N ARG A 37 4.18 -5.14 4.34
CA ARG A 37 3.48 -6.43 4.23
C ARG A 37 3.82 -7.43 5.34
N LYS A 38 5.00 -7.30 5.97
CA LYS A 38 5.52 -8.32 6.90
C LYS A 38 5.49 -7.90 8.38
N THR A 39 5.98 -6.71 8.70
CA THR A 39 6.44 -6.42 10.08
C THR A 39 5.94 -5.11 10.65
N VAL A 40 5.42 -4.21 9.83
CA VAL A 40 5.03 -2.87 10.27
C VAL A 40 3.53 -2.83 10.51
N LYS A 41 3.12 -2.48 11.74
CA LYS A 41 1.74 -2.08 12.01
C LYS A 41 1.38 -0.89 11.12
N LEU A 42 0.20 -0.92 10.49
CA LEU A 42 -0.26 0.12 9.57
C LEU A 42 -0.19 1.54 10.17
N GLU A 43 -0.32 1.66 11.49
CA GLU A 43 -0.18 2.92 12.25
C GLU A 43 1.18 3.60 12.09
N ASN A 44 2.22 2.87 11.70
CA ASN A 44 3.58 3.36 11.52
C ASN A 44 3.93 3.71 10.05
N ILE A 45 2.95 3.70 9.15
CA ILE A 45 3.12 4.19 7.78
C ILE A 45 3.09 5.72 7.79
N THR A 46 4.08 6.36 7.17
CA THR A 46 4.09 7.83 7.07
C THR A 46 2.89 8.32 6.26
N LEU A 47 2.31 9.47 6.63
CA LEU A 47 1.16 10.05 5.93
C LEU A 47 1.39 10.14 4.41
N LYS A 48 2.58 10.56 3.98
CA LYS A 48 2.97 10.62 2.56
C LYS A 48 2.83 9.27 1.85
N ASN A 49 3.32 8.19 2.46
CA ASN A 49 3.25 6.85 1.87
C ASN A 49 1.83 6.29 1.93
N ALA A 50 1.08 6.57 3.00
CA ALA A 50 -0.32 6.18 3.12
C ALA A 50 -1.17 6.81 1.99
N LEU A 51 -1.00 8.10 1.70
CA LEU A 51 -1.69 8.78 0.61
C LEU A 51 -1.36 8.17 -0.75
N LYS A 52 -0.08 7.91 -1.04
CA LYS A 52 0.36 7.25 -2.29
C LYS A 52 -0.27 5.86 -2.46
N LEU A 53 -0.28 5.05 -1.40
CA LEU A 53 -0.88 3.71 -1.42
C LEU A 53 -2.40 3.78 -1.67
N HIS A 54 -3.10 4.67 -0.96
CA HIS A 54 -4.54 4.85 -1.14
C HIS A 54 -4.91 5.40 -2.54
N GLU A 55 -4.11 6.31 -3.10
CA GLU A 55 -4.29 6.75 -4.49
C GLU A 55 -4.13 5.60 -5.49
N TYR A 56 -3.13 4.74 -5.29
CA TYR A 56 -2.93 3.57 -6.13
C TYR A 56 -4.08 2.57 -6.00
N TYR A 57 -4.55 2.28 -4.78
CA TYR A 57 -5.73 1.45 -4.54
C TYR A 57 -6.96 1.95 -5.33
N LYS A 58 -7.23 3.26 -5.25
CA LYS A 58 -8.36 3.86 -6.00
C LYS A 58 -8.19 3.75 -7.51
N LYS A 59 -6.97 3.80 -8.04
CA LYS A 59 -6.71 3.64 -9.48
C LYS A 59 -7.04 2.22 -9.95
N ILE A 60 -6.60 1.21 -9.21
CA ILE A 60 -6.79 -0.20 -9.60
C ILE A 60 -8.22 -0.72 -9.37
N LYS A 61 -8.99 -0.11 -8.45
CA LYS A 61 -10.40 -0.49 -8.17
C LYS A 61 -11.44 0.26 -9.02
N LYS A 62 -11.04 1.33 -9.70
CA LYS A 62 -11.88 2.05 -10.67
C LYS A 62 -11.79 1.47 -12.10
N SER A 63 -10.90 0.50 -12.31
CA SER A 63 -10.75 -0.28 -13.55
C SER A 63 -11.45 -1.62 -13.39
#